data_AF-A0A060TGK1-F1
#
_entry.id   AF-A0A060TGK1-F1
#
_cell.length_a   1.000
_cell.length_b   1.000
_cell.length_c   1.000
_cell.angle_alpha   90.00
_cell.angle_beta   90.00
_cell.angle_gamma   90.00
#
_symmetry.space_group_name_H-M   'P 1'
#
loop_
_entity.id
_entity.type
_entity.pdbx_description
1 polymer ?
#
loop_
_entity_poly.entity_id
_entity_poly.type
_entity_poly.pdbx_seq_one_letter_code
_entity_poly.pdbx_strand_id
1 'polypeptide(L)'
;MPPTIPQGVPLWQADDQANECFICHSKFTLFFRRHHCRKCGRVVCGRCSQARSTYLPSTYVVSPPSQIFLESPHVPHRTCDVCMEELEMVRAALRGGRNRSRRSEGAYISSSAPASHHGLRRGSRSSTRKYDETLIQSVPLTEEDDSNRCPICGKLFGDLADEQQETHISQCIQEAEFSGSPDVRRRHNRMIVDTIPEKVSSGNLGECVICLEEYEPGDRIGRLECLCFFHERCILDWFTRKGPGSCPVHSVEGY
;
A
#
# COMPACT_ATOMS: atom_id res chain seq x y z
N MET A 1 5.28 -25.23 16.80
CA MET A 1 4.87 -24.27 17.84
C MET A 1 4.59 -22.95 17.17
N PRO A 2 3.50 -22.23 17.50
CA PRO A 2 3.29 -20.89 16.95
C PRO A 2 4.48 -19.99 17.34
N PRO A 3 4.91 -19.05 16.48
CA PRO A 3 6.02 -18.16 16.78
C PRO A 3 5.72 -17.37 18.05
N THR A 4 6.64 -17.43 19.01
CA THR A 4 6.53 -16.69 20.28
C THR A 4 6.78 -15.21 20.02
N ILE A 5 5.77 -14.37 20.28
CA ILE A 5 5.88 -12.91 20.20
C ILE A 5 6.92 -12.43 21.23
N PRO A 6 7.90 -11.58 20.85
CA PRO A 6 8.89 -11.05 21.79
C PRO A 6 8.25 -10.34 22.99
N GLN A 7 8.83 -10.48 24.18
CA GLN A 7 8.31 -9.81 25.37
C GLN A 7 8.38 -8.29 25.22
N GLY A 8 7.31 -7.59 25.61
CA GLY A 8 7.19 -6.13 25.50
C GLY A 8 6.56 -5.62 24.20
N VAL A 9 6.19 -6.51 23.28
CA VAL A 9 5.44 -6.16 22.07
C VAL A 9 3.93 -6.12 22.36
N PRO A 10 3.21 -5.08 21.93
CA PRO A 10 1.75 -5.03 22.09
C PRO A 10 1.06 -6.15 21.31
N LEU A 11 0.05 -6.77 21.93
CA LEU A 11 -0.72 -7.85 21.31
C LEU A 11 -1.83 -7.28 20.42
N TRP A 12 -2.11 -7.98 19.31
CA TRP A 12 -3.26 -7.71 18.47
C TRP A 12 -4.55 -8.12 19.21
N GLN A 13 -5.44 -7.17 19.44
CA GLN A 13 -6.73 -7.43 20.09
C GLN A 13 -7.67 -8.13 19.10
N ALA A 14 -8.26 -9.25 19.50
CA ALA A 14 -9.25 -9.94 18.68
C ALA A 14 -10.57 -9.15 18.61
N ASP A 15 -11.26 -9.22 17.46
CA ASP A 15 -12.46 -8.41 17.20
C ASP A 15 -13.66 -8.76 18.10
N ASP A 16 -13.78 -10.03 18.47
CA ASP A 16 -14.79 -10.55 19.39
C ASP A 16 -14.64 -9.98 20.81
N GLN A 17 -13.43 -9.58 21.17
CA GLN A 17 -13.11 -8.95 22.46
C GLN A 17 -13.30 -7.42 22.45
N ALA A 18 -13.66 -6.84 21.31
CA ALA A 18 -13.83 -5.40 21.14
C ALA A 18 -15.28 -5.03 20.78
N ASN A 19 -16.09 -4.72 21.79
CA ASN A 19 -17.49 -4.31 21.59
C ASN A 19 -17.68 -2.79 21.42
N GLU A 20 -16.66 -2.00 21.77
CA GLU A 20 -16.67 -0.55 21.69
C GLU A 20 -15.30 0.01 21.34
N CYS A 21 -15.27 1.22 20.77
CA CYS A 21 -14.03 1.91 20.43
C CYS A 21 -13.19 2.17 21.69
N PHE A 22 -11.92 1.76 21.68
CA PHE A 22 -11.01 1.96 22.81
C PHE A 22 -10.79 3.44 23.20
N ILE A 23 -11.04 4.39 22.29
CA ILE A 23 -10.83 5.82 22.53
C ILE A 23 -12.12 6.54 22.93
N CYS A 24 -13.20 6.36 22.15
CA CYS A 24 -14.43 7.12 22.34
C CYS A 24 -15.58 6.31 22.93
N HIS A 25 -15.36 5.03 23.24
CA HIS A 25 -16.33 4.11 23.86
C HIS A 25 -17.67 3.96 23.12
N SER A 26 -17.72 4.40 21.86
CA SER A 26 -18.89 4.17 21.00
C SER A 26 -18.94 2.70 20.62
N LYS A 27 -20.10 2.06 20.83
CA LYS A 27 -20.33 0.65 20.50
C LYS A 27 -20.21 0.40 19.00
N PHE A 28 -19.54 -0.70 18.65
CA PHE A 28 -19.46 -1.15 17.26
C PHE A 28 -20.79 -1.72 16.79
N THR A 29 -21.12 -1.42 15.54
CA THR A 29 -22.33 -1.87 14.84
C THR A 29 -21.96 -2.17 13.39
N LEU A 30 -22.90 -2.70 12.60
CA LEU A 30 -22.64 -2.98 11.18
C LEU A 30 -22.18 -1.74 10.38
N PHE A 31 -22.62 -0.54 10.77
CA PHE A 31 -22.23 0.73 10.16
C PHE A 31 -21.10 1.45 10.90
N PHE A 32 -20.80 1.03 12.12
CA PHE A 32 -19.69 1.54 12.92
C PHE A 32 -18.64 0.45 13.02
N ARG A 33 -17.79 0.38 11.98
CA ARG A 33 -16.81 -0.70 11.77
C ARG A 33 -15.63 -0.60 12.74
N ARG A 34 -15.04 -1.76 13.02
CA ARG A 34 -13.82 -1.93 13.81
C ARG A 34 -12.59 -1.65 12.96
N HIS A 35 -11.57 -1.06 13.57
CA HIS A 35 -10.25 -0.91 12.96
C HIS A 35 -9.16 -1.02 14.02
N HIS A 36 -8.11 -1.79 13.78
CA HIS A 36 -6.99 -1.87 14.73
C HIS A 36 -5.95 -0.77 14.52
N CYS A 37 -5.32 -0.34 15.61
CA CYS A 37 -4.11 0.46 15.55
C CYS A 37 -2.90 -0.47 15.35
N ARG A 38 -2.10 -0.24 14.31
CA ARG A 38 -0.90 -1.06 14.01
C ARG A 38 0.30 -0.75 14.91
N LYS A 39 0.20 0.23 15.81
CA LYS A 39 1.20 0.51 16.86
C LYS A 39 0.89 -0.21 18.18
N CYS A 40 -0.39 -0.29 18.57
CA CYS A 40 -0.78 -0.80 19.89
C CYS A 40 -1.73 -2.01 19.86
N GLY A 41 -2.20 -2.43 18.69
CA GLY A 41 -3.06 -3.60 18.49
C GLY A 41 -4.52 -3.43 18.91
N ARG A 42 -4.90 -2.31 19.52
CA ARG A 42 -6.27 -2.07 20.04
C ARG A 42 -7.26 -1.71 18.93
N VAL A 43 -8.52 -2.06 19.16
CA VAL A 43 -9.64 -1.77 18.24
C VAL A 43 -10.25 -0.39 18.51
N VAL A 44 -10.34 0.42 17.46
CA VAL A 44 -10.86 1.79 17.45
C VAL A 44 -11.79 2.01 16.26
N CYS A 45 -12.56 3.10 16.27
CA CYS A 45 -13.39 3.48 15.13
C CYS A 45 -12.61 4.31 14.10
N GLY A 46 -13.20 4.48 12.91
CA GLY A 46 -12.56 5.24 11.82
C GLY A 46 -12.31 6.70 12.18
N ARG A 47 -13.16 7.32 13.01
CA ARG A 47 -12.97 8.70 13.49
C ARG A 47 -11.78 8.84 14.43
N CYS A 48 -11.45 7.81 15.20
CA CYS A 48 -10.36 7.80 16.18
C CYS A 48 -9.04 7.24 15.61
N SER A 49 -8.98 7.03 14.28
CA SER A 49 -7.82 6.47 13.57
C SER A 49 -7.74 6.97 12.13
N GLN A 50 -8.00 8.27 11.94
CA GLN A 50 -8.06 8.86 10.59
C GLN A 50 -6.68 8.96 9.95
N ALA A 51 -5.64 9.14 10.77
CA ALA A 51 -4.28 9.31 10.31
C ALA A 51 -3.56 7.98 10.09
N ARG A 52 -2.56 8.02 9.20
CA ARG A 52 -1.59 6.94 9.01
C ARG A 52 -0.19 7.45 9.31
N SER A 53 0.67 6.60 9.87
CA SER A 53 2.06 6.95 10.20
C SER A 53 3.03 5.86 9.80
N THR A 54 4.19 6.26 9.31
CA THR A 54 5.36 5.39 9.27
C THR A 54 5.97 5.30 10.67
N TYR A 55 6.54 4.16 11.00
CA TYR A 55 7.20 3.94 12.29
C TYR A 55 8.71 3.94 12.14
N LEU A 56 9.42 4.05 13.26
CA LEU A 56 10.87 3.89 13.26
C LEU A 56 11.22 2.42 12.94
N PRO A 57 12.39 2.13 12.36
CA PRO A 57 12.79 0.76 12.02
C PRO A 57 12.74 -0.22 13.20
N SER A 58 12.96 0.27 14.41
CA SER A 58 12.91 -0.51 15.66
C SER A 58 11.51 -0.66 16.25
N THR A 59 10.49 -0.06 15.66
CA THR A 59 9.11 -0.15 16.14
C THR A 59 8.45 -1.38 15.54
N TYR A 60 7.95 -2.26 16.39
CA TYR A 60 7.16 -3.40 15.95
C TYR A 60 5.82 -2.94 15.37
N VAL A 61 5.47 -3.47 14.20
CA VAL A 61 4.15 -3.27 13.59
C VAL A 61 3.25 -4.42 14.03
N VAL A 62 2.21 -4.07 14.80
CA VAL A 62 1.28 -5.03 15.38
C VAL A 62 0.32 -5.50 14.29
N SER A 63 0.41 -6.79 13.96
CA SER A 63 -0.43 -7.47 12.95
C SER A 63 -1.20 -8.65 13.58
N PRO A 64 -2.28 -9.14 12.96
CA PRO A 64 -2.97 -10.34 13.43
C PRO A 64 -2.07 -11.58 13.31
N PRO A 65 -2.24 -12.59 14.18
CA PRO A 65 -1.40 -13.80 14.18
C PRO A 65 -1.37 -14.58 12.85
N SER A 66 -2.39 -14.41 12.00
CA SER A 66 -2.49 -15.00 10.67
C SER A 66 -1.65 -14.27 9.61
N GLN A 67 -1.24 -13.02 9.85
CA GLN A 67 -0.39 -12.21 8.97
C GLN A 67 0.99 -12.05 9.61
N ILE A 68 1.80 -13.11 9.49
CA ILE A 68 3.18 -13.15 9.99
C ILE A 68 4.15 -12.43 9.02
N PHE A 69 3.69 -12.03 7.83
CA PHE A 69 4.51 -11.24 6.91
C PHE A 69 4.78 -9.86 7.53
N LEU A 70 6.05 -9.64 7.84
CA LEU A 70 6.60 -8.46 8.50
C LEU A 70 6.15 -7.18 7.78
N GLU A 71 5.10 -6.54 8.29
CA GLU A 71 4.68 -5.23 7.79
C GLU A 71 5.86 -4.26 7.93
N SER A 72 6.33 -3.72 6.81
CA SER A 72 7.50 -2.84 6.83
C SER A 72 7.16 -1.57 7.63
N PRO A 73 7.95 -1.21 8.66
CA PRO A 73 7.69 -0.01 9.47
C PRO A 73 7.78 1.28 8.64
N HIS A 74 8.37 1.23 7.45
CA HIS A 74 8.52 2.37 6.55
C HIS A 74 7.26 2.69 5.74
N VAL A 75 6.24 1.81 5.74
CA VAL A 75 4.95 2.06 5.10
C VAL A 75 4.01 2.78 6.07
N PRO A 76 3.17 3.73 5.63
CA PRO A 76 2.20 4.37 6.52
C PRO A 76 1.11 3.40 6.97
N HIS A 77 1.05 3.15 8.28
CA HIS A 77 0.09 2.24 8.89
C HIS A 77 -1.02 3.00 9.60
N ARG A 78 -2.21 2.40 9.71
CA ARG A 78 -3.32 2.99 10.48
C ARG A 78 -2.92 3.09 11.96
N THR A 79 -3.02 4.30 12.48
CA THR A 79 -2.61 4.61 13.86
C THR A 79 -3.74 5.35 14.56
N CYS A 80 -4.08 4.94 15.78
CA CYS A 80 -5.08 5.64 16.55
C CYS A 80 -4.56 7.00 17.05
N ASP A 81 -5.48 7.91 17.35
CA ASP A 81 -5.11 9.30 17.70
C ASP A 81 -4.17 9.38 18.91
N VAL A 82 -4.38 8.53 19.92
CA VAL A 82 -3.48 8.43 21.10
C VAL A 82 -2.06 8.06 20.68
N CYS A 83 -1.92 7.04 19.82
CA CYS A 83 -0.63 6.59 19.33
C CYS A 83 0.01 7.60 18.37
N MET A 84 -0.78 8.41 17.67
CA MET A 84 -0.27 9.49 16.83
C MET A 84 0.38 10.60 17.66
N GLU A 85 -0.29 11.02 18.74
CA GLU A 85 0.24 12.03 19.67
C GLU A 85 1.57 11.57 20.31
N GLU A 86 1.65 10.30 20.73
CA GLU A 86 2.90 9.70 21.20
C GLU A 86 4.02 9.76 20.16
N LEU A 87 3.73 9.41 18.90
CA LEU A 87 4.72 9.45 17.82
C LEU A 87 5.19 10.88 17.53
N GLU A 88 4.28 11.85 17.60
CA GLU A 88 4.62 13.26 17.41
C GLU A 88 5.55 13.78 18.50
N MET A 89 5.29 13.43 19.77
CA MET A 89 6.17 13.74 20.89
C MET A 89 7.58 13.15 20.70
N VAL A 90 7.67 11.88 20.33
CA VAL A 90 8.96 11.21 20.08
C VAL A 90 9.71 11.88 18.91
N ARG A 91 9.02 12.16 17.80
CA ARG A 91 9.62 12.83 16.64
C ARG A 91 10.09 14.25 16.99
N ALA A 92 9.34 14.98 17.82
CA ALA A 92 9.72 16.32 18.27
C ALA A 92 10.98 16.27 19.15
N ALA A 93 11.08 15.32 20.08
CA ALA A 93 12.27 15.13 20.92
C ALA A 93 13.53 14.81 20.09
N LEU A 94 13.40 13.92 19.10
CA LEU A 94 14.50 13.59 18.19
C LEU A 94 14.97 14.78 17.35
N ARG A 95 14.05 15.68 16.95
CA ARG A 95 14.40 16.94 16.27
C ARG A 95 15.06 17.96 17.22
N GLY A 96 14.58 18.05 18.45
CA GLY A 96 15.11 18.97 19.47
C GLY A 96 16.53 18.64 19.95
N GLY A 97 16.93 17.37 19.91
CA GLY A 97 18.29 16.92 20.28
C GLY A 97 19.41 17.46 19.39
N ARG A 98 19.12 17.85 18.13
CA ARG A 98 20.12 18.43 17.22
C ARG A 98 20.43 19.90 17.48
N ASN A 99 19.59 20.61 18.23
CA ASN A 99 19.72 22.06 18.43
C ASN A 99 20.35 22.46 19.77
N ARG A 100 20.61 21.52 20.69
CA ARG A 100 21.29 21.80 21.97
C ARG A 100 22.81 21.95 21.85
N SER A 101 23.44 21.44 20.79
CA SER A 101 24.89 21.57 20.59
C SER A 101 25.32 22.84 19.84
N ARG A 102 24.39 23.75 19.49
CA ARG A 102 24.69 24.91 18.62
C ARG A 102 24.14 26.26 19.06
N ARG A 103 23.69 26.41 20.31
CA ARG A 103 23.28 27.72 20.86
C ARG A 103 23.88 28.00 22.23
N SER A 104 25.19 28.21 22.24
CA SER A 104 25.79 29.27 23.04
C SER A 104 26.00 30.45 22.10
N GLU A 105 25.02 31.35 22.02
CA GLU A 105 25.19 32.80 21.86
C GLU A 105 23.82 33.45 21.63
N GLY A 106 23.64 34.59 22.30
CA GLY A 106 22.35 35.09 22.74
C GLY A 106 21.45 35.69 21.67
N ALA A 107 20.17 35.79 22.01
CA ALA A 107 19.29 36.83 21.49
C ALA A 107 18.13 37.05 22.47
N TYR A 108 18.23 38.19 23.13
CA TYR A 108 17.22 39.08 23.70
C TYR A 108 15.72 38.78 23.49
N ILE A 109 15.00 39.16 24.53
CA ILE A 109 13.56 39.16 24.75
C ILE A 109 12.82 40.05 23.73
N SER A 110 11.68 39.56 23.22
CA SER A 110 10.48 40.39 23.13
C SER A 110 9.19 39.57 23.06
N SER A 111 8.32 39.87 24.00
CA SER A 111 6.97 39.38 24.21
C SER A 111 5.97 40.18 23.37
N SER A 112 5.00 39.50 22.75
CA SER A 112 3.64 40.01 22.54
C SER A 112 2.69 38.88 22.08
N ALA A 113 1.59 38.71 22.80
CA ALA A 113 0.39 37.97 22.42
C ALA A 113 -0.69 38.98 21.94
N PRO A 114 -1.95 38.59 21.68
CA PRO A 114 -2.50 37.51 20.85
C PRO A 114 -3.45 38.11 19.76
N ALA A 115 -3.96 37.29 18.83
CA ALA A 115 -5.13 37.68 18.03
C ALA A 115 -5.99 36.47 17.64
N SER A 116 -7.20 36.43 18.20
CA SER A 116 -8.33 35.61 17.76
C SER A 116 -8.95 36.21 16.50
N HIS A 117 -9.39 35.42 15.51
CA HIS A 117 -10.55 35.77 14.67
C HIS A 117 -11.14 34.53 13.95
N HIS A 118 -12.44 34.37 14.21
CA HIS A 118 -13.55 33.77 13.45
C HIS A 118 -13.31 32.92 12.18
N GLY A 119 -14.07 31.81 12.13
CA GLY A 119 -14.07 30.84 11.05
C GLY A 119 -14.86 31.22 9.80
N LEU A 120 -14.65 30.40 8.75
CA LEU A 120 -15.46 30.34 7.55
C LEU A 120 -15.56 28.88 7.08
N ARG A 121 -16.81 28.42 6.93
CA ARG A 121 -17.21 27.19 6.26
C ARG A 121 -16.89 27.26 4.76
N ARG A 122 -16.32 26.19 4.20
CA ARG A 122 -16.43 25.78 2.78
C ARG A 122 -16.38 24.25 2.80
N GLY A 123 -17.36 23.48 2.34
CA GLY A 123 -18.18 23.64 1.15
C GLY A 123 -17.83 22.46 0.24
N SER A 124 -18.44 21.30 0.50
CA SER A 124 -18.29 20.08 -0.29
C SER A 124 -18.67 20.36 -1.75
N ARG A 125 -17.73 20.14 -2.68
CA ARG A 125 -18.05 20.04 -4.11
C ARG A 125 -17.86 18.60 -4.54
N SER A 126 -19.00 17.91 -4.66
CA SER A 126 -19.13 16.67 -5.41
C SER A 126 -18.73 16.96 -6.86
N SER A 127 -17.74 16.23 -7.38
CA SER A 127 -17.30 16.34 -8.76
C SER A 127 -17.50 14.98 -9.43
N THR A 128 -18.70 14.76 -9.95
CA THR A 128 -18.98 13.69 -10.91
C THR A 128 -18.19 13.98 -12.18
N ARG A 129 -17.02 13.36 -12.36
CA ARG A 129 -16.31 13.40 -13.64
C ARG A 129 -16.65 12.12 -14.40
N LYS A 130 -17.32 12.34 -15.54
CA LYS A 130 -17.59 11.36 -16.59
C LYS A 130 -16.26 10.72 -17.01
N TYR A 131 -16.27 9.40 -17.02
CA TYR A 131 -15.17 8.56 -17.47
C TYR A 131 -14.99 8.77 -18.98
N ASP A 132 -13.75 9.00 -19.40
CA ASP A 132 -13.38 9.10 -20.81
C ASP A 132 -13.22 7.68 -21.37
N GLU A 133 -14.10 7.34 -22.30
CA GLU A 133 -14.33 6.00 -22.86
C GLU A 133 -13.28 5.59 -23.92
N THR A 134 -12.16 6.30 -24.00
CA THR A 134 -11.16 6.11 -25.07
C THR A 134 -9.94 5.27 -24.68
N LEU A 135 -9.88 4.76 -23.44
CA LEU A 135 -8.77 3.91 -22.95
C LEU A 135 -9.10 2.43 -22.74
N ILE A 136 -10.31 1.99 -23.14
CA ILE A 136 -10.69 0.58 -23.13
C ILE A 136 -10.98 0.16 -24.56
N GLN A 137 -9.93 -0.18 -25.30
CA GLN A 137 -10.11 -0.99 -26.50
C GLN A 137 -9.95 -2.44 -26.08
N SER A 138 -11.08 -3.06 -25.73
CA SER A 138 -11.21 -4.51 -25.61
C SER A 138 -10.85 -5.13 -26.95
N VAL A 139 -9.65 -5.69 -27.07
CA VAL A 139 -9.28 -6.51 -28.22
C VAL A 139 -9.94 -7.88 -28.04
N PRO A 140 -10.76 -8.35 -29.01
CA PRO A 140 -11.34 -9.68 -28.96
C PRO A 140 -10.24 -10.74 -28.96
N LEU A 141 -10.36 -11.73 -28.09
CA LEU A 141 -9.54 -12.94 -28.11
C LEU A 141 -9.85 -13.70 -29.41
N THR A 142 -9.01 -13.52 -30.43
CA THR A 142 -8.85 -14.49 -31.49
C THR A 142 -7.70 -15.40 -31.09
N GLU A 143 -7.99 -16.69 -30.88
CA GLU A 143 -7.04 -17.73 -30.44
C GLU A 143 -6.03 -18.15 -31.51
N GLU A 144 -5.66 -17.25 -32.42
CA GLU A 144 -4.66 -17.53 -33.45
C GLU A 144 -3.58 -16.46 -33.33
N ASP A 145 -2.39 -16.91 -32.95
CA ASP A 145 -1.08 -16.25 -33.12
C ASP A 145 -0.29 -15.83 -31.86
N ASP A 146 -0.27 -16.67 -30.81
CA ASP A 146 0.74 -16.58 -29.74
C ASP A 146 2.15 -17.00 -30.21
N SER A 147 2.26 -17.63 -31.39
CA SER A 147 3.52 -18.11 -31.99
C SER A 147 4.34 -17.01 -32.66
N ASN A 148 3.71 -15.92 -33.09
CA ASN A 148 4.38 -14.84 -33.81
C ASN A 148 4.85 -13.70 -32.89
N ARG A 149 5.10 -14.00 -31.62
CA ARG A 149 5.52 -12.98 -30.66
C ARG A 149 6.61 -13.50 -29.73
N CYS A 150 7.68 -12.72 -29.61
CA CYS A 150 8.74 -13.01 -28.66
C CYS A 150 8.18 -12.95 -27.23
N PRO A 151 8.27 -14.02 -26.42
CA PRO A 151 7.67 -14.05 -25.08
C PRO A 151 8.39 -13.17 -24.06
N ILE A 152 9.63 -12.75 -24.36
CA ILE A 152 10.48 -11.99 -23.45
C ILE A 152 10.28 -10.50 -23.66
N CYS A 153 10.44 -10.02 -24.90
CA CYS A 153 10.28 -8.61 -25.19
C CYS A 153 8.88 -8.28 -25.69
N GLY A 154 8.14 -9.21 -26.31
CA GLY A 154 6.83 -8.97 -26.90
C GLY A 154 6.87 -8.42 -28.33
N LYS A 155 8.02 -8.51 -29.02
CA LYS A 155 8.16 -8.10 -30.43
C LYS A 155 7.46 -9.13 -31.32
N LEU A 156 6.62 -8.66 -32.25
CA LEU A 156 6.01 -9.51 -33.27
C LEU A 156 7.08 -9.96 -34.27
N PHE A 157 7.09 -11.25 -34.62
CA PHE A 157 8.03 -11.81 -35.58
C PHE A 157 7.64 -11.49 -37.03
N GLY A 158 6.36 -11.19 -37.30
CA GLY A 158 5.85 -10.89 -38.64
C GLY A 158 6.12 -12.08 -39.57
N ASP A 159 6.89 -11.83 -40.63
CA ASP A 159 7.29 -12.82 -41.64
C ASP A 159 8.72 -13.35 -41.43
N LEU A 160 9.31 -13.19 -40.24
CA LEU A 160 10.65 -13.71 -39.97
C LEU A 160 10.65 -15.25 -40.02
N ALA A 161 11.65 -15.84 -40.67
CA ALA A 161 11.82 -17.29 -40.70
C ALA A 161 12.10 -17.83 -39.29
N ASP A 162 11.64 -19.05 -38.99
CA ASP A 162 11.73 -19.68 -37.67
C ASP A 162 13.15 -19.61 -37.06
N GLU A 163 14.19 -19.79 -37.88
CA GLU A 163 15.60 -19.69 -37.45
C GLU A 163 15.97 -18.28 -36.93
N GLN A 164 15.41 -17.23 -37.53
CA GLN A 164 15.60 -15.84 -37.07
C GLN A 164 14.77 -15.55 -35.81
N GLN A 165 13.62 -16.21 -35.65
CA GLN A 165 12.81 -16.12 -34.45
C GLN A 165 13.54 -16.77 -33.26
N GLU A 166 14.06 -17.98 -33.43
CA GLU A 166 14.84 -18.70 -32.42
C GLU A 166 16.13 -17.95 -32.03
N THR A 167 16.81 -17.35 -33.02
CA THR A 167 17.99 -16.52 -32.77
C THR A 167 17.63 -15.30 -31.92
N HIS A 168 16.53 -14.61 -32.25
CA HIS A 168 16.06 -13.46 -31.46
C HIS A 168 15.65 -13.86 -30.04
N ILE A 169 14.95 -14.99 -29.87
CA ILE A 169 14.52 -15.48 -28.56
C ILE A 169 15.75 -15.82 -27.71
N SER A 170 16.71 -16.55 -28.27
CA SER A 170 17.95 -16.95 -27.57
C SER A 170 18.78 -15.74 -27.16
N GLN A 171 18.88 -14.73 -28.03
CA GLN A 171 19.57 -13.49 -27.73
C GLN A 171 18.83 -12.70 -26.62
N CYS A 172 17.50 -12.62 -26.65
CA CYS A 172 16.72 -11.99 -25.60
C CYS A 172 16.85 -12.69 -24.23
N ILE A 173 17.02 -14.02 -24.20
CA ILE A 173 17.30 -14.76 -22.96
C ILE A 173 18.68 -14.37 -22.42
N GLN A 174 19.71 -14.44 -23.26
CA GLN A 174 21.09 -14.13 -22.85
C GLN A 174 21.27 -12.67 -22.40
N GLU A 175 20.60 -11.72 -23.06
CA GLU A 175 20.61 -10.31 -22.68
C GLU A 175 19.89 -10.06 -21.34
N ALA A 176 18.82 -10.81 -21.06
CA ALA A 176 18.11 -10.76 -19.79
C ALA A 176 18.89 -11.43 -18.64
N GLU A 177 19.72 -12.43 -18.93
CA GLU A 177 20.53 -13.13 -17.92
C GLU A 177 21.81 -12.36 -17.53
N PHE A 178 22.40 -11.56 -18.43
CA PHE A 178 23.70 -10.93 -18.20
C PHE A 178 23.66 -9.42 -17.94
N SER A 179 22.63 -8.72 -18.39
CA SER A 179 22.53 -7.29 -18.15
C SER A 179 21.65 -7.00 -16.94
N GLY A 180 22.25 -6.44 -15.89
CA GLY A 180 21.53 -5.52 -15.01
C GLY A 180 21.02 -4.34 -15.86
N SER A 181 19.89 -4.56 -16.53
CA SER A 181 19.00 -3.65 -17.25
C SER A 181 19.60 -2.31 -17.73
N PRO A 182 19.90 -2.17 -19.03
CA PRO A 182 19.76 -0.92 -19.74
C PRO A 182 18.50 -0.94 -20.62
N ASP A 183 17.69 0.10 -20.48
CA ASP A 183 16.68 0.58 -21.46
C ASP A 183 15.16 0.30 -21.23
N VAL A 184 14.64 0.88 -20.14
CA VAL A 184 13.55 1.89 -20.01
C VAL A 184 12.23 1.79 -20.83
N ARG A 185 12.07 1.02 -21.91
CA ARG A 185 10.86 1.11 -22.76
C ARG A 185 9.91 -0.09 -22.78
N ARG A 186 10.19 -1.17 -22.05
CA ARG A 186 9.24 -2.29 -21.87
C ARG A 186 9.20 -2.78 -20.42
N ARG A 187 8.64 -1.96 -19.53
CA ARG A 187 8.15 -2.40 -18.22
C ARG A 187 6.65 -2.14 -18.12
N HIS A 188 5.86 -2.76 -18.99
CA HIS A 188 4.51 -3.08 -18.54
C HIS A 188 4.67 -4.33 -17.68
N ASN A 189 4.98 -4.16 -16.39
CA ASN A 189 5.01 -5.29 -15.46
C ASN A 189 3.69 -6.05 -15.63
N ARG A 190 3.79 -7.34 -15.91
CA ARG A 190 2.64 -8.15 -16.32
C ARG A 190 1.77 -8.36 -15.10
N MET A 191 0.74 -7.53 -14.96
CA MET A 191 -0.29 -7.71 -13.94
C MET A 191 -1.21 -8.83 -14.39
N ILE A 192 -1.24 -9.92 -13.64
CA ILE A 192 -2.16 -11.04 -13.88
C ILE A 192 -3.44 -10.74 -13.11
N VAL A 193 -4.57 -10.75 -13.80
CA VAL A 193 -5.89 -10.55 -13.20
C VAL A 193 -6.54 -11.90 -12.96
N ASP A 194 -6.98 -12.14 -11.73
CA ASP A 194 -7.66 -13.37 -11.33
C ASP A 194 -8.87 -13.04 -10.43
N THR A 195 -9.75 -14.01 -10.21
CA THR A 195 -10.92 -13.88 -9.33
C THR A 195 -10.77 -14.81 -8.14
N ILE A 196 -11.01 -14.30 -6.92
CA ILE A 196 -10.90 -15.12 -5.71
C ILE A 196 -11.95 -16.26 -5.76
N PRO A 197 -11.54 -17.54 -5.70
CA PRO A 197 -12.47 -18.65 -5.85
C PRO A 197 -13.40 -18.80 -4.64
N GLU A 198 -14.67 -19.12 -4.88
CA GLU A 198 -15.71 -19.32 -3.84
C GLU A 198 -15.41 -20.44 -2.83
N LYS A 199 -14.48 -21.35 -3.20
CA LYS A 199 -14.14 -22.54 -2.40
C LYS A 199 -13.20 -22.24 -1.24
N VAL A 200 -12.72 -20.99 -1.10
CA VAL A 200 -11.90 -20.58 0.06
C VAL A 200 -12.83 -20.38 1.26
N SER A 201 -13.08 -21.47 1.98
CA SER A 201 -13.97 -21.48 3.14
C SER A 201 -13.31 -20.78 4.34
N SER A 202 -13.91 -19.67 4.78
CA SER A 202 -13.87 -19.11 6.14
C SER A 202 -12.53 -18.65 6.74
N GLY A 203 -11.46 -18.49 5.94
CA GLY A 203 -10.23 -17.81 6.36
C GLY A 203 -10.28 -16.32 6.02
N ASN A 204 -9.81 -15.44 6.91
CA ASN A 204 -9.62 -14.02 6.58
C ASN A 204 -8.58 -13.91 5.43
N LEU A 205 -9.06 -13.57 4.23
CA LEU A 205 -8.27 -13.45 2.99
C LEU A 205 -7.30 -12.25 3.01
N GLY A 206 -7.34 -11.43 4.07
CA GLY A 206 -6.61 -10.17 4.20
C GLY A 206 -7.40 -9.00 3.65
N GLU A 207 -6.79 -7.81 3.69
CA GLU A 207 -7.33 -6.57 3.15
C GLU A 207 -6.45 -6.03 2.01
N CYS A 208 -7.06 -5.36 1.05
CA CYS A 208 -6.30 -4.66 0.03
C CYS A 208 -5.63 -3.43 0.64
N VAL A 209 -4.30 -3.33 0.61
CA VAL A 209 -3.56 -2.20 1.23
C VAL A 209 -3.84 -0.83 0.59
N ILE A 210 -4.47 -0.79 -0.59
CA ILE A 210 -4.83 0.45 -1.28
C ILE A 210 -6.16 1.01 -0.76
N CYS A 211 -7.22 0.19 -0.71
CA CYS A 211 -8.56 0.62 -0.26
C CYS A 211 -8.90 0.24 1.19
N LEU A 212 -8.14 -0.68 1.79
CA LEU A 212 -8.36 -1.29 3.11
C LEU A 212 -9.71 -2.00 3.25
N GLU A 213 -10.24 -2.52 2.14
CA GLU A 213 -11.38 -3.42 2.16
C GLU A 213 -10.88 -4.86 2.26
N GLU A 214 -11.57 -5.66 3.07
CA GLU A 214 -11.33 -7.11 3.13
C GLU A 214 -11.61 -7.74 1.77
N TYR A 215 -10.84 -8.77 1.43
CA TYR A 215 -11.09 -9.54 0.23
C TYR A 215 -12.23 -10.51 0.44
N GLU A 216 -13.20 -10.49 -0.49
CA GLU A 216 -14.33 -11.43 -0.51
C GLU A 216 -14.20 -12.42 -1.68
N PRO A 217 -14.71 -13.65 -1.56
CA PRO A 217 -14.79 -14.56 -2.70
C PRO A 217 -15.58 -13.91 -3.85
N GLY A 218 -15.05 -14.00 -5.07
CA GLY A 218 -15.57 -13.28 -6.24
C GLY A 218 -14.91 -11.93 -6.52
N ASP A 219 -14.07 -11.41 -5.62
CA ASP A 219 -13.30 -10.20 -5.90
C ASP A 219 -12.31 -10.41 -7.05
N ARG A 220 -12.26 -9.43 -7.95
CA ARG A 220 -11.23 -9.33 -9.00
C ARG A 220 -9.98 -8.73 -8.42
N ILE A 221 -8.87 -9.45 -8.53
CA ILE A 221 -7.56 -9.05 -8.00
C ILE A 221 -6.51 -8.99 -9.10
N GLY A 222 -5.63 -7.99 -9.01
CA GLY A 222 -4.43 -7.88 -9.84
C GLY A 222 -3.21 -8.31 -9.04
N ARG A 223 -2.52 -9.36 -9.49
CA ARG A 223 -1.25 -9.83 -8.94
C ARG A 223 -0.09 -9.31 -9.78
N LEU A 224 0.91 -8.75 -9.10
CA LEU A 224 2.16 -8.27 -9.71
C LEU A 224 3.25 -9.34 -9.70
N GLU A 225 4.34 -9.10 -10.42
CA GLU A 225 5.52 -9.99 -10.45
C GLU A 225 6.16 -10.19 -9.07
N CYS A 226 6.06 -9.18 -8.19
CA CYS A 226 6.48 -9.27 -6.80
C CYS A 226 5.49 -10.05 -5.89
N LEU A 227 4.50 -10.72 -6.49
CA LEU A 227 3.45 -11.53 -5.86
C LEU A 227 2.46 -10.79 -4.97
N CYS A 228 2.64 -9.48 -4.75
CA CYS A 228 1.63 -8.63 -4.14
C CYS A 228 0.36 -8.62 -4.99
N PHE A 229 -0.79 -8.75 -4.34
CA PHE A 229 -2.09 -8.67 -4.98
C PHE A 229 -2.95 -7.58 -4.34
N PHE A 230 -3.75 -6.94 -5.17
CA PHE A 230 -4.61 -5.81 -4.84
C PHE A 230 -5.94 -5.99 -5.56
N HIS A 231 -7.01 -5.29 -5.16
CA HIS A 231 -8.19 -5.22 -6.02
C HIS A 231 -7.82 -4.67 -7.40
N GLU A 232 -8.38 -5.30 -8.43
CA GLU A 232 -8.43 -4.87 -9.84
C GLU A 232 -8.31 -3.35 -10.01
N ARG A 233 -9.41 -2.70 -9.62
CA ARG A 233 -9.61 -1.25 -9.67
C ARG A 233 -8.54 -0.45 -8.93
N CYS A 234 -8.03 -0.98 -7.82
CA CYS A 234 -7.13 -0.24 -6.94
C CYS A 234 -5.72 -0.16 -7.51
N ILE A 235 -5.21 -1.27 -8.04
CA ILE A 235 -3.87 -1.29 -8.64
C ILE A 235 -3.84 -0.58 -9.99
N LEU A 236 -4.93 -0.65 -10.76
CA LEU A 236 -5.08 0.15 -11.99
C LEU A 236 -5.05 1.66 -11.69
N ASP A 237 -5.81 2.14 -10.70
CA ASP A 237 -5.81 3.55 -10.29
C ASP A 237 -4.46 3.99 -9.66
N TRP A 238 -3.69 3.06 -9.11
CA TRP A 238 -2.32 3.32 -8.68
C TRP A 238 -1.37 3.51 -9.87
N PHE A 239 -1.46 2.63 -10.87
CA PHE A 239 -0.63 2.70 -12.08
C PHE A 239 -0.87 3.98 -12.89
N THR A 240 -2.10 4.49 -12.94
CA THR A 240 -2.37 5.77 -13.60
C THR A 240 -1.67 6.95 -12.92
N ARG A 241 -1.40 6.87 -11.61
CA ARG A 241 -0.77 7.96 -10.84
C ARG A 241 0.74 7.81 -10.68
N LYS A 242 1.25 6.59 -10.54
CA LYS A 242 2.65 6.31 -10.20
C LYS A 242 3.44 5.63 -11.33
N GLY A 243 2.77 5.30 -12.42
CA GLY A 243 3.33 4.59 -13.55
C GLY A 243 3.05 3.08 -13.48
N PRO A 244 2.90 2.42 -14.64
CA PRO A 244 2.63 1.00 -14.72
C PRO A 244 3.74 0.20 -14.05
N GLY A 245 3.35 -0.84 -13.31
CA GLY A 245 4.26 -1.78 -12.68
C GLY A 245 4.88 -1.35 -11.36
N SER A 246 4.73 -0.10 -10.94
CA SER A 246 5.14 0.32 -9.59
C SER A 246 4.29 -0.39 -8.53
N CYS A 247 4.86 -1.37 -7.81
CA CYS A 247 4.14 -2.03 -6.72
C CYS A 247 4.00 -1.08 -5.52
N PRO A 248 2.77 -0.79 -5.03
CA PRO A 248 2.56 0.05 -3.86
C PRO A 248 3.33 -0.37 -2.59
N VAL A 249 3.67 -1.66 -2.48
CA VAL A 249 4.42 -2.23 -1.35
C VAL A 249 5.93 -2.06 -1.52
N HIS A 250 6.42 -2.03 -2.76
CA HIS A 250 7.85 -2.05 -3.07
C HIS A 250 8.34 -0.81 -3.84
N SER A 251 7.55 0.27 -3.93
CA SER A 251 7.87 1.45 -4.74
C SER A 251 8.93 2.39 -4.12
N VAL A 252 9.87 1.87 -3.34
CA VAL A 252 10.98 2.65 -2.77
C VAL A 252 12.24 2.44 -3.60
N GLU A 253 12.43 3.28 -4.62
CA GLU A 253 13.76 3.59 -5.16
C GLU A 253 13.73 4.96 -5.86
N GLY A 254 14.67 5.85 -5.47
CA GLY A 254 14.95 7.11 -6.16
C GLY A 254 15.23 8.33 -5.26
N TYR A 255 16.26 8.27 -4.40
CA TYR A 255 17.08 9.45 -4.07
C TYR A 255 18.29 9.47 -5.00
#